data_AF-A0A1J5BC59-F1
#
_entry.id   AF-A0A1J5BC59-F1
#
_cell.length_a   1.000
_cell.length_b   1.000
_cell.length_c   1.000
_cell.angle_alpha   90.00
_cell.angle_beta   90.00
_cell.angle_gamma   90.00
#
_symmetry.space_group_name_H-M   'P 1'
#
loop_
_entity.id
_entity.type
_entity.pdbx_description
1 polymer ?
#
loop_
_entity_poly.entity_id
_entity_poly.type
_entity_poly.pdbx_seq_one_letter_code
_entity_poly.pdbx_strand_id
1 'polypeptide(L)'
;MNANLPASELWLTLSQAFLPPRQPETARAFRSELADDLRVLTAELGLNEGERLEAFRRSLRGIGHGQELLVHYASLFLSPPVAAHLNLGFHLDGTLFGPTQDSLDAWFANHGVERSVRFRDLPDHLAALLEFLAMLAAGTGTAGQADDFARHFLIPALPGLCREIELASGDSPYLHLARFAAEALRTLAGSGEQAPAAKRHNRRSLDPAKGELRHCKVCGQPFAREKEIRLLTAALAERGLPAGHLDTCPDCRDPAQGWRFGGPA
;
A
#
# COMPACT_ATOMS: atom_id res chain seq x y z
N MET A 1 5.72 1.60 27.25
CA MET A 1 4.93 1.11 26.10
C MET A 1 5.24 -0.37 25.97
N ASN A 2 4.23 -1.23 25.95
CA ASN A 2 4.46 -2.67 25.84
C ASN A 2 4.55 -3.01 24.35
N ALA A 3 5.71 -3.47 23.91
CA ALA A 3 5.90 -3.97 22.56
C ALA A 3 4.92 -5.12 22.29
N ASN A 4 4.24 -5.11 21.14
CA ASN A 4 3.41 -6.22 20.69
C ASN A 4 4.26 -7.13 19.80
N LEU A 5 5.12 -7.92 20.45
CA LEU A 5 6.08 -8.80 19.75
C LEU A 5 5.39 -9.78 18.79
N PRO A 6 4.28 -10.46 19.16
CA PRO A 6 3.59 -11.36 18.21
C PRO A 6 3.07 -10.63 16.96
N ALA A 7 2.56 -9.41 17.10
CA ALA A 7 2.14 -8.61 15.94
C ALA A 7 3.33 -8.21 15.06
N SER A 8 4.45 -7.83 15.68
CA SER A 8 5.69 -7.56 14.94
C SER A 8 6.15 -8.78 14.15
N GLU A 9 6.16 -9.96 14.76
CA GLU A 9 6.56 -11.21 14.10
C GLU A 9 5.62 -11.62 12.97
N LEU A 10 4.31 -11.42 13.14
CA LEU A 10 3.30 -11.61 12.09
C LEU A 10 3.61 -10.72 10.87
N TRP A 11 3.86 -9.43 11.09
CA TRP A 11 4.11 -8.48 10.01
C TRP A 11 5.45 -8.70 9.31
N LEU A 12 6.49 -9.09 10.03
CA LEU A 12 7.76 -9.51 9.41
C LEU A 12 7.60 -10.78 8.59
N THR A 13 6.90 -11.78 9.12
CA THR A 13 6.62 -13.04 8.39
C THR A 13 5.89 -12.76 7.08
N LEU A 14 4.84 -11.93 7.11
CA LEU A 14 4.12 -11.53 5.91
C LEU A 14 4.97 -10.68 4.97
N SER A 15 5.79 -9.75 5.49
CA SER A 15 6.72 -8.96 4.67
C SER A 15 7.63 -9.86 3.83
N GLN A 16 8.24 -10.88 4.45
CA GLN A 16 9.10 -11.84 3.75
C GLN A 16 8.31 -12.68 2.73
N ALA A 17 7.06 -13.05 3.05
CA ALA A 17 6.21 -13.83 2.15
C ALA A 17 5.86 -13.06 0.85
N PHE A 18 5.84 -11.73 0.87
CA PHE A 18 5.59 -10.89 -0.31
C PHE A 18 6.86 -10.51 -1.08
N LEU A 19 8.02 -11.06 -0.74
CA LEU A 19 9.24 -10.93 -1.55
C LEU A 19 9.36 -12.09 -2.55
N PRO A 20 10.12 -11.92 -3.65
CA PRO A 20 10.34 -13.00 -4.60
C PRO A 20 11.07 -14.17 -3.91
N PRO A 21 10.55 -15.42 -3.97
CA PRO A 21 11.14 -16.57 -3.27
C PRO A 21 12.34 -17.13 -4.05
N ARG A 22 13.42 -16.35 -4.12
CA ARG A 22 14.62 -16.64 -4.96
C ARG A 22 15.48 -17.77 -4.40
N GLN A 23 15.48 -17.94 -3.07
CA GLN A 23 16.28 -18.97 -2.42
C GLN A 23 15.45 -20.24 -2.22
N PRO A 24 16.03 -21.44 -2.46
CA PRO A 24 15.33 -22.71 -2.26
C PRO A 24 14.73 -22.87 -0.87
N GLU A 25 15.42 -22.39 0.16
CA GLU A 25 15.00 -22.46 1.55
C GLU A 25 13.76 -21.59 1.79
N THR A 26 13.74 -20.36 1.28
CA THR A 26 12.58 -19.47 1.35
C THR A 26 11.38 -20.06 0.61
N ALA A 27 11.59 -20.61 -0.58
CA ALA A 27 10.53 -21.23 -1.35
C ALA A 27 9.97 -22.50 -0.67
N ARG A 28 10.83 -23.26 0.01
CA ARG A 28 10.41 -24.39 0.85
C ARG A 28 9.57 -23.89 2.03
N ALA A 29 10.10 -22.95 2.83
CA ALA A 29 9.41 -22.42 4.00
C ALA A 29 8.02 -21.85 3.63
N PHE A 30 7.93 -21.07 2.54
CA PHE A 30 6.67 -20.55 2.03
C PHE A 30 5.63 -21.65 1.75
N ARG A 31 6.08 -22.79 1.21
CA ARG A 31 5.19 -23.89 0.80
C ARG A 31 4.80 -24.81 1.94
N SER A 32 5.73 -25.13 2.85
CA SER A 32 5.52 -26.18 3.87
C SER A 32 5.28 -25.65 5.28
N GLU A 33 5.84 -24.49 5.62
CA GLU A 33 5.97 -24.04 7.02
C GLU A 33 5.13 -22.79 7.30
N LEU A 34 5.07 -21.84 6.34
CA LEU A 34 4.44 -20.54 6.51
C LEU A 34 3.01 -20.59 7.06
N ALA A 35 2.19 -21.53 6.61
CA ALA A 35 0.81 -21.65 7.08
C ALA A 35 0.70 -22.13 8.55
N ASP A 36 1.66 -22.92 9.03
CA ASP A 36 1.73 -23.30 10.46
C ASP A 36 2.26 -22.14 11.29
N ASP A 37 3.31 -21.45 10.81
CA ASP A 37 3.86 -20.27 11.49
C ASP A 37 2.80 -19.18 11.66
N LEU A 38 2.06 -18.86 10.59
CA LEU A 38 0.95 -17.90 10.65
C LEU A 38 -0.16 -18.36 11.60
N ARG A 39 -0.41 -19.67 11.74
CA ARG A 39 -1.42 -20.19 12.67
C ARG A 39 -1.00 -19.98 14.12
N VAL A 40 0.27 -20.21 14.44
CA VAL A 40 0.81 -19.97 15.79
C VAL A 40 0.70 -18.49 16.13
N LEU A 41 1.20 -17.62 15.26
CA LEU A 41 1.19 -16.17 15.47
C LEU A 41 -0.24 -15.60 15.59
N THR A 42 -1.18 -16.09 14.77
CA THR A 42 -2.58 -15.63 14.84
C THR A 42 -3.29 -16.11 16.10
N ALA A 43 -3.00 -17.32 16.58
CA ALA A 43 -3.54 -17.82 17.84
C ALA A 43 -3.11 -16.97 19.05
N GLU A 44 -1.84 -16.56 19.10
CA GLU A 44 -1.32 -15.67 20.15
C GLU A 44 -1.98 -14.28 20.13
N LEU A 45 -2.36 -13.82 18.94
CA LEU A 45 -3.05 -12.55 18.73
C LEU A 45 -4.58 -12.64 18.86
N GLY A 46 -5.12 -13.83 19.16
CA GLY A 46 -6.57 -14.05 19.25
C GLY A 46 -7.32 -13.92 17.92
N LEU A 47 -6.62 -14.08 16.79
CA LEU A 47 -7.20 -14.02 15.45
C LEU A 47 -7.69 -15.42 15.00
N ASN A 48 -8.89 -15.49 14.44
CA ASN A 48 -9.47 -16.75 13.94
C ASN A 48 -9.38 -16.85 12.42
N GLU A 49 -8.19 -17.20 11.91
CA GLU A 49 -7.89 -17.23 10.47
C GLU A 49 -7.75 -18.66 9.90
N GLY A 50 -8.23 -19.67 10.63
CA GLY A 50 -8.03 -21.09 10.29
C GLY A 50 -8.49 -21.44 8.87
N GLU A 51 -9.70 -21.02 8.48
CA GLU A 51 -10.24 -21.30 7.15
C GLU A 51 -9.43 -20.67 6.02
N ARG A 52 -8.89 -19.45 6.24
CA ARG A 52 -8.07 -18.75 5.24
C ARG A 52 -6.72 -19.43 5.06
N LEU A 53 -6.09 -19.86 6.16
CA LEU A 53 -4.82 -20.58 6.12
C LEU A 53 -5.00 -21.95 5.45
N GLU A 54 -6.13 -22.62 5.62
CA GLU A 54 -6.45 -23.84 4.87
C GLU A 54 -6.68 -23.58 3.38
N ALA A 55 -7.32 -22.47 3.01
CA ALA A 55 -7.45 -22.08 1.62
C ALA A 55 -6.07 -21.79 0.98
N PHE A 56 -5.20 -21.07 1.69
CA PHE A 56 -3.81 -20.86 1.30
C PHE A 56 -3.07 -22.19 1.10
N ARG A 57 -3.15 -23.14 2.05
CA ARG A 57 -2.56 -24.48 1.89
C ARG A 57 -3.07 -25.24 0.67
N ARG A 58 -4.37 -25.13 0.37
CA ARG A 58 -4.96 -25.78 -0.82
C ARG A 58 -4.41 -25.18 -2.12
N SER A 59 -4.35 -23.85 -2.22
CA SER A 59 -3.79 -23.17 -3.41
C SER A 59 -2.33 -23.55 -3.70
N LEU A 60 -1.56 -23.85 -2.65
CA LEU A 60 -0.16 -24.30 -2.79
C LEU A 60 -0.02 -25.71 -3.36
N ARG A 61 -1.06 -26.56 -3.33
CA ARG A 61 -0.98 -27.94 -3.85
C ARG A 61 -0.75 -27.98 -5.36
N GLY A 62 -1.12 -26.91 -6.08
CA GLY A 62 -0.85 -26.75 -7.51
C GLY A 62 0.60 -26.38 -7.83
N ILE A 63 1.44 -26.10 -6.83
CA ILE A 63 2.83 -25.68 -6.99
C ILE A 63 3.75 -26.78 -6.46
N GLY A 64 4.34 -27.56 -7.38
CA GLY A 64 5.14 -28.76 -7.12
C GLY A 64 6.53 -28.48 -6.56
N HIS A 65 7.17 -27.38 -6.92
CA HIS A 65 8.51 -27.02 -6.41
C HIS A 65 8.79 -25.51 -6.36
N GLY A 66 9.90 -25.11 -5.73
CA GLY A 66 10.22 -23.70 -5.49
C GLY A 66 10.34 -22.84 -6.76
N GLN A 67 10.87 -23.41 -7.85
CA GLN A 67 10.95 -22.68 -9.12
C GLN A 67 9.58 -22.36 -9.72
N GLU A 68 8.57 -23.22 -9.55
CA GLU A 68 7.20 -22.93 -10.01
C GLU A 68 6.59 -21.79 -9.19
N LEU A 69 6.88 -21.72 -7.89
CA LEU A 69 6.44 -20.61 -7.04
C LEU A 69 7.06 -19.27 -7.51
N LEU A 70 8.35 -19.27 -7.86
CA LEU A 70 9.02 -18.08 -8.38
C LEU A 70 8.46 -17.66 -9.74
N VAL A 71 8.15 -18.60 -10.62
CA VAL A 71 7.48 -18.32 -11.91
C VAL A 71 6.09 -17.73 -11.68
N HIS A 72 5.32 -18.32 -10.75
CA HIS A 72 4.01 -17.80 -10.38
C HIS A 72 4.10 -16.37 -9.83
N TYR A 73 5.02 -16.10 -8.91
CA TYR A 73 5.32 -14.76 -8.40
C TYR A 73 5.66 -13.79 -9.54
N ALA A 74 6.58 -14.18 -10.44
CA ALA A 74 7.04 -13.33 -11.53
C ALA A 74 5.92 -13.01 -12.53
N SER A 75 5.02 -13.95 -12.78
CA SER A 75 3.85 -13.76 -13.65
C SER A 75 2.85 -12.76 -13.07
N LEU A 76 2.72 -12.70 -11.74
CA LEU A 76 1.81 -11.78 -11.07
C LEU A 76 2.40 -10.37 -10.93
N PHE A 77 3.64 -10.27 -10.45
CA PHE A 77 4.14 -9.02 -9.89
C PHE A 77 5.29 -8.37 -10.67
N LEU A 78 5.96 -9.11 -11.56
CA LEU A 78 7.23 -8.63 -12.17
C LEU A 78 7.18 -8.49 -13.69
N SER A 79 6.45 -9.36 -14.39
CA SER A 79 6.50 -9.45 -15.86
C SER A 79 5.52 -8.44 -16.48
N PRO A 80 5.97 -7.51 -17.37
CA PRO A 80 5.07 -6.59 -18.04
C PRO A 80 4.15 -7.29 -19.07
N PRO A 81 2.86 -6.90 -19.18
CA PRO A 81 2.15 -5.99 -18.26
C PRO A 81 1.97 -6.63 -16.89
N VAL A 82 2.32 -5.89 -15.83
CA VAL A 82 2.22 -6.39 -14.44
C VAL A 82 0.76 -6.67 -14.12
N ALA A 83 0.46 -7.89 -13.68
CA ALA A 83 -0.91 -8.32 -13.43
C ALA A 83 -1.47 -7.79 -12.10
N ALA A 84 -0.60 -7.61 -11.10
CA ALA A 84 -0.94 -7.02 -9.80
C ALA A 84 0.22 -6.18 -9.26
N HIS A 85 -0.06 -4.97 -8.79
CA HIS A 85 0.95 -4.02 -8.31
C HIS A 85 1.17 -4.17 -6.81
N LEU A 86 2.39 -4.56 -6.41
CA LEU A 86 2.80 -4.59 -5.00
C LEU A 86 3.13 -3.20 -4.43
N ASN A 87 3.32 -2.19 -5.29
CA ASN A 87 3.48 -0.79 -4.90
C ASN A 87 2.11 -0.21 -4.54
N LEU A 88 1.82 -0.14 -3.25
CA LEU A 88 0.48 0.18 -2.75
C LEU A 88 0.06 1.63 -3.01
N GLY A 89 1.00 2.54 -3.27
CA GLY A 89 0.70 3.90 -3.70
C GLY A 89 -0.12 3.91 -4.99
N PHE A 90 0.06 2.93 -5.88
CA PHE A 90 -0.77 2.81 -7.08
C PHE A 90 -2.26 2.62 -6.77
N HIS A 91 -2.59 1.85 -5.73
CA HIS A 91 -3.97 1.58 -5.30
C HIS A 91 -4.61 2.76 -4.56
N LEU A 92 -3.79 3.66 -4.01
CA LEU A 92 -4.22 4.82 -3.25
C LEU A 92 -4.34 6.07 -4.13
N ASP A 93 -3.38 6.25 -5.04
CA ASP A 93 -3.24 7.46 -5.85
C ASP A 93 -3.65 7.25 -7.31
N GLY A 94 -3.81 6.00 -7.76
CA GLY A 94 -4.07 5.64 -9.15
C GLY A 94 -2.85 5.76 -10.08
N THR A 95 -1.67 6.07 -9.54
CA THR A 95 -0.41 6.22 -10.29
C THR A 95 0.79 5.83 -9.44
N LEU A 96 1.87 5.41 -10.09
CA LEU A 96 3.19 5.35 -9.45
C LEU A 96 3.67 6.77 -9.13
N PHE A 97 4.43 6.92 -8.03
CA PHE A 97 4.96 8.20 -7.55
C PHE A 97 3.90 9.27 -7.23
N GLY A 98 2.74 8.85 -6.72
CA GLY A 98 1.70 9.76 -6.26
C GLY A 98 1.96 10.38 -4.88
N PRO A 99 1.03 11.18 -4.34
CA PRO A 99 1.14 11.83 -3.03
C PRO A 99 1.37 10.89 -1.84
N THR A 100 1.03 9.60 -1.97
CA THR A 100 1.33 8.58 -0.96
C THR A 100 2.84 8.46 -0.73
N GLN A 101 3.65 8.62 -1.77
CA GLN A 101 5.12 8.56 -1.69
C GLN A 101 5.67 9.62 -0.73
N ASP A 102 5.27 10.89 -0.89
CA ASP A 102 5.67 11.99 -0.02
C ASP A 102 5.27 11.73 1.44
N SER A 103 4.11 11.12 1.64
CA SER A 103 3.58 10.78 2.97
C SER A 103 4.39 9.66 3.63
N LEU A 104 4.74 8.62 2.87
CA LEU A 104 5.58 7.52 3.35
C LEU A 104 6.99 8.01 3.71
N ASP A 105 7.60 8.85 2.88
CA ASP A 105 8.92 9.42 3.14
C ASP A 105 8.91 10.25 4.45
N ALA A 106 7.84 11.00 4.71
CA ALA A 106 7.66 11.71 5.97
C ALA A 106 7.50 10.76 7.16
N TRP A 107 6.74 9.67 7.02
CA TRP A 107 6.62 8.64 8.06
C TRP A 107 7.96 7.99 8.38
N PHE A 108 8.74 7.62 7.38
CA PHE A 108 10.06 7.00 7.58
C PHE A 108 11.05 7.96 8.23
N ALA A 109 11.12 9.21 7.74
CA ALA A 109 11.99 10.24 8.32
C ALA A 109 11.66 10.51 9.79
N ASN A 110 10.38 10.58 10.15
CA ASN A 110 9.94 10.79 11.53
C ASN A 110 10.32 9.66 12.48
N HIS A 111 10.63 8.47 11.95
CA HIS A 111 11.06 7.30 12.73
C HIS A 111 12.55 6.97 12.53
N GLY A 112 13.30 7.85 11.86
CA GLY A 112 14.73 7.63 11.58
C GLY A 112 15.00 6.43 10.69
N VAL A 113 14.02 6.01 9.87
CA VAL A 113 14.17 4.88 8.95
C VAL A 113 14.73 5.37 7.63
N GLU A 114 15.85 4.79 7.23
CA GLU A 114 16.49 5.06 5.95
C GLU A 114 16.41 3.86 5.03
N ARG A 115 16.20 4.11 3.74
CA ARG A 115 16.18 3.06 2.73
C ARG A 115 17.61 2.55 2.48
N SER A 116 17.80 1.24 2.64
CA SER A 116 19.04 0.58 2.25
C SER A 116 19.31 0.71 0.75
N VAL A 117 20.55 0.98 0.37
CA VAL A 117 21.02 0.98 -1.03
C VAL A 117 20.84 -0.37 -1.74
N ARG A 118 20.62 -1.45 -0.97
CA ARG A 118 20.37 -2.80 -1.50
C ARG A 118 18.89 -3.05 -1.80
N PHE A 119 17.98 -2.24 -1.26
CA PHE A 119 16.56 -2.35 -1.54
C PHE A 119 16.27 -1.72 -2.91
N ARG A 120 15.89 -2.55 -3.88
CA ARG A 120 15.72 -2.16 -5.29
C ARG A 120 14.29 -1.81 -5.68
N ASP A 121 13.41 -1.65 -4.70
CA ASP A 121 12.01 -1.29 -4.92
C ASP A 121 11.69 0.13 -4.38
N LEU A 122 10.46 0.56 -4.63
CA LEU A 122 9.90 1.77 -4.06
C LEU A 122 9.48 1.52 -2.60
N PRO A 123 9.51 2.56 -1.76
CA PRO A 123 9.17 2.43 -0.33
C PRO A 123 7.70 2.07 -0.09
N ASP A 124 6.83 2.24 -1.08
CA ASP A 124 5.42 1.84 -1.03
C ASP A 124 5.18 0.37 -1.38
N HIS A 125 6.23 -0.41 -1.64
CA HIS A 125 6.13 -1.85 -1.85
C HIS A 125 5.56 -2.53 -0.59
N LEU A 126 4.56 -3.40 -0.75
CA LEU A 126 3.85 -4.07 0.35
C LEU A 126 4.79 -4.69 1.40
N ALA A 127 5.83 -5.40 0.96
CA ALA A 127 6.82 -5.96 1.88
C ALA A 127 7.52 -4.90 2.77
N ALA A 128 7.91 -3.75 2.20
CA ALA A 128 8.55 -2.68 2.96
C ALA A 128 7.57 -2.02 3.95
N LEU A 129 6.32 -1.84 3.54
CA LEU A 129 5.27 -1.29 4.41
C LEU A 129 4.95 -2.24 5.58
N LEU A 130 4.90 -3.55 5.34
CA LEU A 130 4.71 -4.55 6.41
C LEU A 130 5.92 -4.63 7.35
N GLU A 131 7.14 -4.52 6.83
CA GLU A 131 8.36 -4.46 7.65
C GLU A 131 8.37 -3.22 8.56
N PHE A 132 8.02 -2.06 8.02
CA PHE A 132 7.88 -0.83 8.81
C PHE A 132 6.76 -0.95 9.85
N LEU A 133 5.61 -1.54 9.50
CA LEU A 133 4.54 -1.80 10.45
C LEU A 133 4.99 -2.73 11.59
N ALA A 134 5.79 -3.76 11.29
CA ALA A 134 6.37 -4.63 12.30
C ALA A 134 7.23 -3.84 13.30
N MET A 135 8.11 -2.97 12.77
CA MET A 135 8.96 -2.11 13.57
C MET A 135 8.13 -1.21 14.51
N LEU A 136 7.03 -0.63 14.01
CA LEU A 136 6.10 0.16 14.85
C LEU A 136 5.44 -0.72 15.93
N ALA A 137 5.00 -1.93 15.59
CA ALA A 137 4.40 -2.88 16.53
C ALA A 137 5.38 -3.35 17.63
N ALA A 138 6.67 -3.42 17.32
CA ALA A 138 7.74 -3.71 18.27
C ALA A 138 8.00 -2.56 19.28
N GLY A 139 7.29 -1.44 19.18
CA GLY A 139 7.36 -0.34 20.15
C GLY A 139 8.44 0.70 19.86
N THR A 140 8.94 0.78 18.63
CA THR A 140 9.85 1.86 18.19
C THR A 140 9.14 3.21 18.01
N GLY A 141 7.81 3.20 17.91
CA GLY A 141 6.96 4.38 17.81
C GLY A 141 6.16 4.69 19.08
N THR A 142 5.38 5.77 19.04
CA THR A 142 4.35 6.06 20.04
C THR A 142 3.16 5.11 19.91
N ALA A 143 2.47 4.87 21.02
CA ALA A 143 1.24 4.07 21.04
C ALA A 143 0.23 4.55 19.97
N GLY A 144 -0.36 3.62 19.24
CA GLY A 144 -1.33 3.90 18.16
C GLY A 144 -0.74 4.16 16.77
N GLN A 145 0.57 4.42 16.64
CA GLN A 145 1.17 4.70 15.33
C GLN A 145 1.11 3.52 14.36
N ALA A 146 1.23 2.28 14.85
CA ALA A 146 1.06 1.09 14.01
C ALA A 146 -0.35 1.04 13.39
N ASP A 147 -1.38 1.33 14.20
CA ASP A 147 -2.77 1.35 13.74
C ASP A 147 -3.02 2.50 12.77
N ASP A 148 -2.50 3.68 13.08
CA ASP A 148 -2.60 4.86 12.21
C ASP A 148 -1.94 4.59 10.85
N PHE A 149 -0.74 4.01 10.85
CA PHE A 149 -0.03 3.63 9.63
C PHE A 149 -0.81 2.60 8.82
N ALA A 150 -1.29 1.53 9.48
CA ALA A 150 -2.09 0.49 8.84
C ALA A 150 -3.38 1.05 8.21
N ARG A 151 -4.10 1.91 8.94
CA ARG A 151 -5.34 2.57 8.48
C ARG A 151 -5.08 3.54 7.34
N HIS A 152 -3.90 4.15 7.29
CA HIS A 152 -3.57 5.12 6.26
C HIS A 152 -3.13 4.46 4.95
N PHE A 153 -2.26 3.44 5.01
CA PHE A 153 -1.57 2.93 3.83
C PHE A 153 -1.97 1.51 3.43
N LEU A 154 -2.20 0.62 4.40
CA LEU A 154 -2.37 -0.81 4.12
C LEU A 154 -3.83 -1.20 3.94
N ILE A 155 -4.69 -0.88 4.92
CA ILE A 155 -6.11 -1.23 4.92
C ILE A 155 -6.85 -0.71 3.68
N PRO A 156 -6.70 0.56 3.25
CA PRO A 156 -7.37 1.04 2.04
C PRO A 156 -6.80 0.46 0.73
N ALA A 157 -5.52 0.11 0.67
CA ALA A 157 -4.85 -0.34 -0.55
C ALA A 157 -5.05 -1.84 -0.84
N LEU A 158 -5.00 -2.69 0.19
CA LEU A 158 -5.04 -4.15 0.05
C LEU A 158 -6.27 -4.70 -0.70
N PRO A 159 -7.48 -4.13 -0.59
CA PRO A 159 -8.61 -4.55 -1.42
C PRO A 159 -8.35 -4.40 -2.92
N GLY A 160 -7.63 -3.35 -3.34
CA GLY A 160 -7.22 -3.16 -4.74
C GLY A 160 -6.29 -4.26 -5.20
N LEU A 161 -5.23 -4.54 -4.43
CA LEU A 161 -4.30 -5.63 -4.69
C LEU A 161 -5.02 -6.99 -4.77
N CYS A 162 -5.93 -7.28 -3.85
CA CYS A 162 -6.70 -8.52 -3.86
C CYS A 162 -7.50 -8.67 -5.16
N ARG A 163 -8.16 -7.60 -5.63
CA ARG A 163 -8.91 -7.62 -6.89
C ARG A 163 -8.00 -7.88 -8.09
N GLU A 164 -6.84 -7.24 -8.17
CA GLU A 164 -5.88 -7.46 -9.26
C GLU A 164 -5.38 -8.91 -9.29
N ILE A 165 -4.97 -9.47 -8.14
CA ILE A 165 -4.53 -10.87 -8.06
C ILE A 165 -5.68 -11.81 -8.43
N GLU A 166 -6.90 -11.54 -7.95
CA GLU A 166 -8.07 -12.38 -8.25
C GLU A 166 -8.43 -12.39 -9.73
N LEU A 167 -8.35 -11.24 -10.41
CA LEU A 167 -8.56 -11.13 -11.86
C LEU A 167 -7.49 -11.89 -12.65
N ALA A 168 -6.25 -11.90 -12.16
CA ALA A 168 -5.15 -12.62 -12.80
C ALA A 168 -5.17 -14.13 -12.51
N SER A 169 -5.47 -14.52 -11.27
CA SER A 169 -5.43 -15.89 -10.77
C SER A 169 -6.23 -16.03 -9.46
N GLY A 170 -7.51 -16.42 -9.59
CA GLY A 170 -8.44 -16.55 -8.46
C GLY A 170 -8.11 -17.62 -7.42
N ASP A 171 -7.20 -18.56 -7.72
CA ASP A 171 -6.69 -19.58 -6.79
C ASP A 171 -5.21 -19.35 -6.46
N SER A 172 -4.71 -18.12 -6.60
CA SER A 172 -3.32 -17.80 -6.28
C SER A 172 -3.06 -17.90 -4.77
N PRO A 173 -1.96 -18.54 -4.32
CA PRO A 173 -1.54 -18.47 -2.92
C PRO A 173 -1.33 -17.04 -2.42
N TYR A 174 -0.91 -16.13 -3.31
CA TYR A 174 -0.74 -14.73 -2.96
C TYR A 174 -2.07 -13.99 -2.77
N LEU A 175 -3.17 -14.42 -3.41
CA LEU A 175 -4.50 -13.87 -3.15
C LEU A 175 -4.94 -14.21 -1.72
N HIS A 176 -4.74 -15.45 -1.30
CA HIS A 176 -5.09 -15.89 0.05
C HIS A 176 -4.26 -15.18 1.12
N LEU A 177 -2.95 -14.99 0.90
CA LEU A 177 -2.10 -14.21 1.80
C LEU A 177 -2.50 -12.73 1.85
N ALA A 178 -2.82 -12.10 0.72
CA ALA A 178 -3.25 -10.71 0.68
C ALA A 178 -4.59 -10.50 1.43
N ARG A 179 -5.54 -11.41 1.24
CA ARG A 179 -6.82 -11.41 1.96
C ARG A 179 -6.63 -11.64 3.46
N PHE A 180 -5.75 -12.58 3.83
CA PHE A 180 -5.36 -12.82 5.21
C PHE A 180 -4.78 -11.57 5.86
N ALA A 181 -3.79 -10.92 5.22
CA ALA A 181 -3.19 -9.68 5.72
C ALA A 181 -4.25 -8.57 5.88
N ALA A 182 -5.15 -8.42 4.92
CA ALA A 182 -6.21 -7.41 4.97
C ALA A 182 -7.22 -7.64 6.13
N GLU A 183 -7.53 -8.89 6.47
CA GLU A 183 -8.40 -9.22 7.60
C GLU A 183 -7.68 -9.03 8.95
N ALA A 184 -6.45 -9.54 9.05
CA ALA A 184 -5.63 -9.38 10.25
C ALA A 184 -5.42 -7.90 10.58
N LEU A 185 -5.11 -7.06 9.59
CA LEU A 185 -4.96 -5.61 9.78
C LEU A 185 -6.27 -4.95 10.22
N ARG A 186 -7.41 -5.30 9.62
CA ARG A 186 -8.70 -4.74 10.02
C ARG A 186 -9.08 -5.13 11.44
N THR A 187 -8.81 -6.37 11.83
CA THR A 187 -9.11 -6.87 13.18
C THR A 187 -8.21 -6.21 14.23
N LEU A 188 -6.89 -6.20 13.98
CA LEU A 188 -5.92 -5.66 14.92
C LEU A 188 -6.03 -4.13 15.03
N ALA A 189 -6.07 -3.41 13.91
CA ALA A 189 -6.19 -1.96 13.93
C ALA A 189 -7.61 -1.50 14.33
N GLY A 190 -8.65 -2.28 14.01
CA GLY A 190 -10.07 -1.95 14.24
C GLY A 190 -10.55 -2.01 15.69
N SER A 191 -9.70 -2.49 16.61
CA SER A 191 -9.96 -2.48 18.04
C SER A 191 -9.89 -1.07 18.67
N GLY A 192 -9.35 -0.08 17.96
CA GLY A 192 -9.42 1.34 18.29
C GLY A 192 -10.65 2.03 17.69
N GLU A 193 -11.36 2.81 18.51
CA GLU A 193 -12.53 3.62 18.14
C GLU A 193 -12.31 4.32 16.80
N GLN A 194 -13.17 4.06 15.82
CA GLN A 194 -13.03 4.58 14.46
C GLN A 194 -13.07 6.10 14.48
N ALA A 195 -11.93 6.77 14.31
CA ALA A 195 -11.94 8.15 13.83
C ALA A 195 -12.66 8.15 12.47
N PRO A 196 -13.70 8.98 12.27
CA PRO A 196 -14.51 8.93 11.07
C PRO A 196 -13.61 9.10 9.84
N ALA A 197 -13.78 8.21 8.87
CA ALA A 197 -13.13 8.30 7.57
C ALA A 197 -13.48 9.65 6.94
N ALA A 198 -12.61 10.64 7.17
CA ALA A 198 -12.71 11.91 6.47
C ALA A 198 -12.71 11.57 4.99
N LYS A 199 -13.71 12.07 4.25
CA LYS A 199 -13.75 11.99 2.79
C LYS A 199 -12.47 12.63 2.26
N ARG A 200 -11.45 11.80 2.01
CA ARG A 200 -10.12 12.22 1.59
C ARG A 200 -10.12 12.36 0.08
N HIS A 201 -10.63 13.50 -0.39
CA HIS A 201 -10.04 14.08 -1.59
C HIS A 201 -8.59 14.42 -1.28
N ASN A 202 -7.72 14.20 -2.26
CA ASN A 202 -6.27 14.39 -2.28
C ASN A 202 -5.83 15.84 -1.97
N ARG A 203 -6.27 16.40 -0.83
CA ARG A 203 -5.78 17.65 -0.30
C ARG A 203 -4.44 17.31 0.36
N ARG A 204 -3.36 17.40 -0.43
CA ARG A 204 -2.08 17.90 0.09
C ARG A 204 -2.44 18.96 1.12
N SER A 205 -1.97 18.85 2.37
CA SER A 205 -2.34 19.79 3.42
C SER A 205 -2.18 21.24 2.91
N LEU A 206 -3.30 21.85 2.52
CA LEU A 206 -3.39 23.21 2.01
C LEU A 206 -3.44 24.12 3.23
N ASP A 207 -2.38 24.03 4.04
CA ASP A 207 -2.19 24.88 5.20
C ASP A 207 -2.09 26.34 4.73
N PRO A 208 -3.08 27.20 5.05
CA PRO A 208 -3.08 28.59 4.63
C PRO A 208 -1.89 29.37 5.18
N ALA A 209 -1.29 28.91 6.29
CA ALA A 209 -0.11 29.54 6.87
C ALA A 209 1.13 29.44 5.97
N LYS A 210 1.13 28.53 4.99
CA LYS A 210 2.28 28.28 4.11
C LYS A 210 2.15 28.92 2.72
N GLY A 211 1.25 29.89 2.57
CA GLY A 211 1.14 30.77 1.41
C GLY A 211 -0.25 30.83 0.78
N GLU A 212 -0.39 31.71 -0.22
CA GLU A 212 -1.65 31.90 -0.95
C GLU A 212 -2.06 30.65 -1.73
N LEU A 213 -3.33 30.29 -1.60
CA LEU A 213 -3.95 29.16 -2.30
C LEU A 213 -4.61 29.63 -3.60
N ARG A 214 -4.35 28.89 -4.67
CA ARG A 214 -5.07 29.05 -5.94
C ARG A 214 -6.40 28.32 -5.86
N HIS A 215 -7.43 29.00 -6.33
CA HIS A 215 -8.80 28.48 -6.37
C HIS A 215 -9.17 28.08 -7.79
N CYS A 216 -9.88 26.96 -7.92
CA CYS A 216 -10.35 26.46 -9.21
C CYS A 216 -11.33 27.46 -9.85
N LYS A 217 -11.14 27.81 -11.12
CA LYS A 217 -12.07 28.71 -11.83
C LYS A 217 -13.48 28.13 -12.04
N VAL A 218 -13.62 26.82 -11.95
CA VAL A 218 -14.89 26.11 -12.16
C VAL A 218 -15.67 25.94 -10.85
N CYS A 219 -15.07 25.32 -9.83
CA CYS A 219 -15.75 25.00 -8.57
C CYS A 219 -15.41 25.94 -7.40
N GLY A 220 -14.46 26.87 -7.57
CA GLY A 220 -14.02 27.79 -6.53
C GLY A 220 -13.22 27.15 -5.39
N GLN A 221 -13.00 25.83 -5.39
CA GLN A 221 -12.26 25.17 -4.30
C GLN A 221 -10.75 25.41 -4.40
N PRO A 222 -10.05 25.57 -3.26
CA PRO A 222 -8.59 25.63 -3.26
C PRO A 222 -8.02 24.25 -3.60
N PHE A 223 -7.01 24.20 -4.48
CA PHE A 223 -6.44 22.93 -4.96
C PHE A 223 -4.92 22.89 -5.07
N ALA A 224 -4.24 24.03 -5.11
CA ALA A 224 -2.78 24.11 -5.18
C ALA A 224 -2.31 25.45 -4.61
N ARG A 225 -1.01 25.58 -4.33
CA ARG A 225 -0.44 26.88 -3.93
C ARG A 225 -0.14 27.74 -5.14
N GLU A 226 -0.35 29.04 -5.01
CA GLU A 226 -0.10 29.99 -6.10
C GLU A 226 1.37 29.94 -6.57
N LYS A 227 2.31 29.76 -5.63
CA LYS A 227 3.74 29.60 -5.96
C LYS A 227 4.01 28.36 -6.82
N GLU A 228 3.39 27.22 -6.51
CA GLU A 228 3.57 25.97 -7.25
C GLU A 228 3.02 26.09 -8.67
N ILE A 229 1.82 26.70 -8.81
CA ILE A 229 1.20 26.92 -10.11
C ILE A 229 2.04 27.88 -10.96
N ARG A 230 2.65 28.92 -10.37
CA ARG A 230 3.58 29.81 -11.09
C ARG A 230 4.81 29.06 -11.58
N LEU A 231 5.40 28.18 -10.77
CA LEU A 231 6.55 27.36 -11.17
C LEU A 231 6.19 26.42 -12.33
N LEU A 232 5.05 25.74 -12.24
CA LEU A 232 4.56 24.85 -13.32
C LEU A 232 4.25 25.64 -14.60
N THR A 233 3.63 26.82 -14.47
CA THR A 233 3.32 27.70 -15.61
C THR A 233 4.60 28.16 -16.31
N ALA A 234 5.61 28.57 -15.56
CA ALA A 234 6.91 28.96 -16.12
C ALA A 234 7.58 27.79 -16.86
N ALA A 235 7.61 26.60 -16.25
CA ALA A 235 8.19 25.41 -16.86
C ALA A 235 7.46 24.95 -18.14
N LEU A 236 6.14 25.15 -18.24
CA LEU A 236 5.37 24.89 -19.46
C LEU A 236 5.66 25.95 -20.53
N ALA A 237 5.75 27.22 -20.14
CA ALA A 237 6.05 28.33 -21.04
C ALA A 237 7.45 28.20 -21.68
N GLU A 238 8.46 27.79 -20.91
CA GLU A 238 9.81 27.49 -21.42
C GLU A 238 9.81 26.39 -22.51
N ARG A 239 8.81 25.52 -22.51
CA ARG A 239 8.62 24.45 -23.50
C ARG A 239 7.61 24.78 -24.60
N GLY A 240 7.07 26.01 -24.61
CA GLY A 240 6.04 26.42 -25.55
C GLY A 240 4.70 25.70 -25.38
N LEU A 241 4.41 25.16 -24.18
CA LEU A 241 3.19 24.41 -23.88
C LEU A 241 2.13 25.31 -23.22
N PRO A 242 0.82 25.08 -23.49
CA PRO A 242 -0.24 25.87 -22.89
C PRO A 242 -0.45 25.49 -21.41
N ALA A 243 -0.56 26.51 -20.55
CA ALA A 243 -0.77 26.34 -19.11
C ALA A 243 -2.23 26.58 -18.65
N GLY A 244 -3.17 26.86 -19.57
CA GLY A 244 -4.56 27.20 -19.21
C GLY A 244 -5.28 26.10 -18.40
N HIS A 245 -4.87 24.85 -18.55
CA HIS A 245 -5.39 23.73 -17.77
C HIS A 245 -5.03 23.79 -16.27
N LEU A 246 -4.02 24.58 -15.89
CA LEU A 246 -3.63 24.80 -14.49
C LEU A 246 -4.54 25.79 -13.74
N ASP A 247 -5.56 26.34 -14.40
CA ASP A 247 -6.59 27.18 -13.77
C ASP A 247 -7.74 26.38 -13.15
N THR A 248 -7.81 25.08 -13.44
CA THR A 248 -8.90 24.20 -13.04
C THR A 248 -8.34 23.05 -12.20
N CYS A 249 -8.99 22.72 -11.07
CA CYS A 249 -8.55 21.59 -10.25
C CYS A 249 -8.70 20.26 -11.01
N PRO A 250 -7.91 19.23 -10.67
CA PRO A 250 -8.00 17.91 -11.31
C PRO A 250 -9.43 17.36 -11.35
N ASP A 251 -10.19 17.48 -10.24
CA ASP A 251 -11.57 16.99 -10.14
C ASP A 251 -12.53 17.62 -11.19
N CYS A 252 -12.32 18.88 -11.58
CA CYS A 252 -13.14 19.55 -12.59
C CYS A 252 -12.56 19.41 -14.00
N ARG A 253 -11.23 19.34 -14.13
CA ARG A 253 -10.53 19.24 -15.41
C ARG A 253 -10.73 17.88 -16.05
N ASP A 254 -10.57 16.82 -15.27
CA ASP A 254 -10.46 15.47 -15.80
C ASP A 254 -11.80 15.00 -16.42
N PRO A 255 -12.98 15.24 -15.80
CA PRO A 255 -14.28 14.99 -16.45
C PRO A 255 -14.49 15.77 -17.75
N ALA A 256 -14.04 17.04 -17.80
CA ALA A 256 -14.16 17.87 -19.00
C ALA A 256 -13.29 17.37 -20.17
N GLN A 257 -12.24 16.62 -19.87
CA GLN A 257 -11.37 15.95 -20.84
C GLN A 257 -11.81 14.51 -21.15
N GLY A 258 -12.96 14.08 -20.63
CA GLY A 258 -13.50 12.74 -20.87
C GLY A 258 -12.96 11.65 -19.94
N TRP A 259 -12.14 12.00 -18.95
CA TRP A 259 -11.69 11.06 -17.92
C TRP A 259 -12.79 10.85 -16.89
N ARG A 260 -13.15 9.59 -16.67
CA ARG A 260 -14.08 9.21 -15.59
C ARG A 260 -13.29 8.50 -14.51
N PHE A 261 -13.29 9.07 -13.30
CA PHE A 261 -12.82 8.35 -12.12
C PHE A 261 -13.85 7.26 -11.79
N GLY A 262 -13.42 6.00 -11.77
CA GLY A 262 -14.26 4.88 -11.38
C GLY A 262 -14.61 4.92 -9.90
N GLY A 263 -15.65 5.67 -9.53
CA GLY A 263 -16.40 5.49 -8.29
C GLY A 263 -17.66 4.67 -8.57
N PRO A 264 -18.18 3.90 -7.61
CA PRO A 264 -19.33 3.03 -7.82
C PRO A 264 -20.57 3.85 -8.21
N ALA A 265 -21.33 3.31 -9.16
CA ALA A 265 -22.68 3.77 -9.52
C ALA A 265 -23.68 3.47 -8.40
#